data_AF-A0A9E9D7B7-F1
#
_entry.id   AF-A0A9E9D7B7-F1
#
_cell.length_a   1.000
_cell.length_b   1.000
_cell.length_c   1.000
_cell.angle_alpha   90.00
_cell.angle_beta   90.00
_cell.angle_gamma   90.00
#
_symmetry.space_group_name_H-M   'P 1'
#
loop_
_entity.id
_entity.type
_entity.pdbx_description
1 polymer ?
#
loop_
_entity_poly.entity_id
_entity_poly.type
_entity_poly.pdbx_seq_one_letter_code
_entity_poly.pdbx_strand_id
1 'polypeptide(L)'
;MPFNGSGLFNLLYNWQNDAAQNLNISSSRMQNQDADIASGLSDCITKDGQTTPTANLPMGGFRHLNVANAVGRGEYAAVGQVQDSAFTLLGSIAGTDTITGTLSPAITAYAAGQRFDFISAGTNTTTAVTLNINGLGAKSITKSITSALAIGDMPKAGARVSVFYDGTRFQLAQVDLGSVVTLPAGQTNALLFAVDSGAANAAVADYYPAISALVDGMVLWFKAKAANTGAATINVNSLGVQSIVGLNLSALQGGEIVAGGQCGIMWSAALGVFILFSSGGGNLQIPAATKSNHAINRSQALGVGQTWSDQTANRAIGTVYTNNGNAPIQVIVCAYSTQAVAANISIAINGSLTIGEIATNQNNGSSYQAFRNSFSFIVPPGATYVVSNASSVSIIASWLELS
;
A
#
# COMPACT_ATOMS: atom_id res chain seq x y z
N MET A 1 77.05 -14.96 22.69
CA MET A 1 75.98 -14.65 21.71
C MET A 1 74.98 -15.76 21.86
N PRO A 2 73.90 -15.56 22.63
CA PRO A 2 73.12 -16.67 23.15
C PRO A 2 72.43 -17.49 22.06
N PHE A 3 71.95 -16.88 20.96
CA PHE A 3 71.37 -17.63 19.85
C PHE A 3 71.93 -17.19 18.49
N ASN A 4 72.06 -18.14 17.56
CA ASN A 4 72.59 -17.91 16.21
C ASN A 4 71.57 -17.30 15.20
N GLY A 5 70.45 -16.75 15.69
CA GLY A 5 69.35 -16.24 14.86
C GLY A 5 68.38 -17.30 14.31
N SER A 6 68.69 -18.60 14.48
CA SER A 6 67.83 -19.74 14.09
C SER A 6 67.37 -20.58 15.29
N GLY A 7 67.49 -20.04 16.51
CA GLY A 7 67.07 -20.72 17.75
C GLY A 7 68.05 -21.76 18.28
N LEU A 8 69.27 -21.88 17.73
CA LEU A 8 70.32 -22.73 18.29
C LEU A 8 71.21 -21.94 19.25
N PHE A 9 71.34 -22.44 20.47
CA PHE A 9 72.27 -21.93 21.47
C PHE A 9 73.65 -22.57 21.28
N ASN A 10 74.67 -21.75 21.05
CA ASN A 10 76.05 -22.21 20.91
C ASN A 10 76.86 -21.81 22.13
N LEU A 11 77.49 -22.78 22.80
CA LEU A 11 78.40 -22.50 23.90
C LEU A 11 79.56 -21.59 23.44
N LEU A 12 79.93 -20.63 24.30
CA LEU A 12 81.06 -19.73 24.04
C LEU A 12 82.40 -20.47 23.87
N TYR A 13 82.61 -21.55 24.64
CA TYR A 13 83.79 -22.40 24.53
C TYR A 13 83.41 -23.87 24.27
N ASN A 14 84.27 -24.58 23.55
CA ASN A 14 84.11 -26.00 23.26
C ASN A 14 85.13 -26.81 24.07
N TRP A 15 84.62 -27.66 24.96
CA TRP A 15 85.42 -28.45 25.88
C TRP A 15 86.39 -29.44 25.21
N GLN A 16 86.02 -30.00 24.05
CA GLN A 16 86.88 -30.93 23.31
C GLN A 16 88.01 -30.19 22.60
N ASN A 17 87.73 -29.01 22.04
CA ASN A 17 88.76 -28.15 21.45
C ASN A 17 89.72 -27.62 22.52
N ASP A 18 89.19 -27.20 23.67
CA ASP A 18 90.00 -26.75 24.80
C ASP A 18 90.94 -27.87 25.29
N ALA A 19 90.43 -29.10 25.42
CA ALA A 19 91.24 -30.27 25.76
C ALA A 19 92.32 -30.58 24.70
N ALA A 20 91.98 -30.52 23.41
CA ALA A 20 92.93 -30.74 22.32
C ALA A 20 94.04 -29.66 22.26
N GLN A 21 93.74 -28.46 22.76
CA GLN A 21 94.68 -27.34 22.86
C GLN A 21 95.42 -27.28 24.21
N ASN A 22 95.24 -28.26 25.10
CA ASN A 22 95.78 -28.28 26.46
C ASN A 22 95.42 -27.04 27.30
N LEU A 23 94.24 -26.46 27.08
CA LEU A 23 93.74 -25.35 27.87
C LEU A 23 93.14 -25.86 29.18
N ASN A 24 93.63 -25.34 30.30
CA ASN A 24 93.10 -25.67 31.63
C ASN A 24 91.75 -24.98 31.89
N ILE A 25 90.90 -25.64 32.68
CA ILE A 25 89.66 -25.05 33.19
C ILE A 25 90.02 -23.90 34.13
N SER A 26 89.49 -22.69 33.88
CA SER A 26 89.71 -21.53 34.74
C SER A 26 88.40 -20.90 35.16
N SER A 27 88.37 -20.31 36.36
CA SER A 27 87.21 -19.61 36.88
C SER A 27 86.72 -18.49 35.95
N SER A 28 87.63 -17.77 35.30
CA SER A 28 87.28 -16.70 34.35
C SER A 28 86.55 -17.23 33.10
N ARG A 29 87.00 -18.35 32.53
CA ARG A 29 86.33 -18.97 31.38
C ARG A 29 84.98 -19.55 31.78
N MET A 30 84.91 -20.21 32.94
CA MET A 30 83.65 -20.69 33.49
C MET A 30 82.66 -19.57 33.72
N GLN A 31 83.08 -18.47 34.34
CA GLN A 31 82.24 -17.31 34.57
C GLN A 31 81.68 -16.73 33.27
N ASN A 32 82.49 -16.63 32.21
CA ASN A 32 82.04 -16.12 30.91
C ASN A 32 81.06 -17.09 30.23
N GLN A 33 81.32 -18.39 30.31
CA GLN A 33 80.44 -19.40 29.73
C GLN A 33 79.10 -19.49 30.46
N ASP A 34 79.12 -19.47 31.79
CA ASP A 34 77.91 -19.50 32.63
C ASP A 34 77.09 -18.21 32.47
N ALA A 35 77.75 -17.05 32.31
CA ALA A 35 77.08 -15.80 32.01
C ALA A 35 76.40 -15.81 30.63
N ASP A 36 77.03 -16.40 29.61
CA ASP A 36 76.44 -16.53 28.27
C ASP A 36 75.24 -17.49 28.27
N ILE A 37 75.34 -18.60 29.02
CA ILE A 37 74.22 -19.55 29.23
C ILE A 37 73.07 -18.85 29.97
N ALA A 38 73.36 -18.11 31.06
CA ALA A 38 72.35 -17.37 31.79
C ALA A 38 71.66 -16.32 30.91
N SER A 39 72.43 -15.63 30.05
CA SER A 39 71.87 -14.70 29.07
C SER A 39 70.93 -15.41 28.09
N GLY A 40 71.32 -16.54 27.52
CA GLY A 40 70.44 -17.23 26.56
C GLY A 40 69.22 -17.87 27.19
N LEU A 41 69.32 -18.39 28.41
CA LEU A 41 68.13 -18.84 29.13
C LEU A 41 67.18 -17.67 29.42
N SER A 42 67.70 -16.46 29.65
CA SER A 42 66.88 -15.26 29.85
C SER A 42 66.21 -14.75 28.57
N ASP A 43 66.78 -15.06 27.40
CA ASP A 43 66.17 -14.75 26.09
C ASP A 43 65.08 -15.77 25.67
N CYS A 44 65.01 -16.93 26.32
CA CYS A 44 63.99 -17.95 26.08
C CYS A 44 62.64 -17.57 26.71
N ILE A 45 61.53 -17.96 26.05
CA ILE A 45 60.20 -17.91 26.65
C ILE A 45 60.05 -19.06 27.64
N THR A 46 59.75 -18.74 28.91
CA THR A 46 59.49 -19.75 29.94
C THR A 46 58.04 -20.28 29.85
N LYS A 47 57.84 -21.55 30.18
CA LYS A 47 56.52 -22.22 30.15
C LYS A 47 55.48 -21.61 31.10
N ASP A 48 55.93 -20.90 32.12
CA ASP A 48 55.12 -20.22 33.13
C ASP A 48 54.90 -18.72 32.80
N GLY A 49 55.40 -18.26 31.64
CA GLY A 49 55.11 -16.93 31.11
C GLY A 49 55.86 -15.78 31.79
N GLN A 50 56.94 -16.05 32.51
CA GLN A 50 57.74 -15.00 33.18
C GLN A 50 58.51 -14.14 32.18
N THR A 51 58.97 -14.70 31.06
CA THR A 51 59.64 -13.94 30.01
C THR A 51 58.63 -13.27 29.08
N THR A 52 58.74 -11.95 28.90
CA THR A 52 57.89 -11.17 27.98
C THR A 52 58.52 -11.12 26.58
N PRO A 53 57.81 -11.52 25.52
CA PRO A 53 58.28 -11.33 24.14
C PRO A 53 58.50 -9.84 23.83
N THR A 54 59.70 -9.48 23.39
CA THR A 54 60.08 -8.10 23.00
C THR A 54 60.04 -7.87 21.48
N ALA A 55 59.74 -8.92 20.71
CA ALA A 55 59.58 -8.90 19.27
C ALA A 55 58.43 -9.83 18.83
N ASN A 56 58.00 -9.69 17.57
CA ASN A 56 56.99 -10.58 16.97
C ASN A 56 57.49 -12.03 16.91
N LEU A 57 56.64 -12.99 17.24
CA LEU A 57 56.98 -14.42 17.25
C LEU A 57 56.53 -15.12 15.96
N PRO A 58 57.44 -15.46 15.02
CA PRO A 58 57.07 -16.17 13.80
C PRO A 58 56.74 -17.64 14.10
N MET A 59 55.55 -18.10 13.74
CA MET A 59 55.11 -19.49 14.00
C MET A 59 55.39 -20.47 12.85
N GLY A 60 55.95 -20.03 11.72
CA GLY A 60 56.36 -20.94 10.62
C GLY A 60 55.25 -21.82 10.03
N GLY A 61 53.98 -21.44 10.18
CA GLY A 61 52.82 -22.24 9.75
C GLY A 61 52.25 -23.20 10.83
N PHE A 62 52.84 -23.25 12.03
CA PHE A 62 52.33 -24.01 13.16
C PHE A 62 51.19 -23.26 13.90
N ARG A 63 50.33 -24.02 14.58
CA ARG A 63 49.12 -23.52 15.26
C ARG A 63 49.30 -23.47 16.77
N HIS A 64 48.67 -22.50 17.44
CA HIS A 64 48.45 -22.55 18.89
C HIS A 64 47.27 -23.48 19.18
N LEU A 65 47.51 -24.54 19.95
CA LEU A 65 46.50 -25.52 20.35
C LEU A 65 46.10 -25.31 21.81
N ASN A 66 44.90 -25.75 22.20
CA ASN A 66 44.37 -25.66 23.56
C ASN A 66 44.30 -24.22 24.10
N VAL A 67 44.04 -23.25 23.23
CA VAL A 67 43.81 -21.85 23.62
C VAL A 67 42.47 -21.76 24.35
N ALA A 68 42.48 -21.23 25.57
CA ALA A 68 41.25 -21.00 26.34
C ALA A 68 40.39 -19.90 25.69
N ASN A 69 39.09 -19.90 25.98
CA ASN A 69 38.20 -18.85 25.50
C ASN A 69 38.59 -17.49 26.10
N ALA A 70 38.66 -16.47 25.24
CA ALA A 70 38.92 -15.10 25.66
C ALA A 70 37.84 -14.61 26.64
N VAL A 71 38.27 -14.07 27.78
CA VAL A 71 37.48 -13.36 28.80
C VAL A 71 37.79 -11.86 28.82
N GLY A 72 38.94 -11.45 28.27
CA GLY A 72 39.37 -10.07 28.12
C GLY A 72 39.53 -9.63 26.65
N ARG A 73 39.48 -8.31 26.39
CA ARG A 73 39.62 -7.74 25.03
C ARG A 73 41.03 -7.83 24.43
N GLY A 74 42.05 -8.07 25.26
CA GLY A 74 43.45 -8.21 24.84
C GLY A 74 43.89 -9.65 24.59
N GLU A 75 42.98 -10.61 24.69
CA GLU A 75 43.28 -12.04 24.60
C GLU A 75 43.07 -12.59 23.18
N TYR A 76 43.68 -13.73 22.88
CA TYR A 76 43.44 -14.44 21.64
C TYR A 76 42.04 -15.04 21.62
N ALA A 77 41.33 -14.83 20.51
CA ALA A 77 40.08 -15.52 20.25
C ALA A 77 40.34 -17.00 19.93
N ALA A 78 39.69 -17.92 20.65
CA ALA A 78 39.56 -19.29 20.20
C ALA A 78 38.63 -19.34 18.98
N VAL A 79 38.93 -20.21 17.99
CA VAL A 79 38.15 -20.29 16.75
C VAL A 79 36.67 -20.57 17.00
N GLY A 80 36.34 -21.40 18.01
CA GLY A 80 34.96 -21.66 18.41
C GLY A 80 34.19 -20.40 18.80
N GLN A 81 34.81 -19.47 19.55
CA GLN A 81 34.16 -18.21 19.92
C GLN A 81 33.83 -17.34 18.70
N VAL A 82 34.70 -17.36 17.68
CA VAL A 82 34.48 -16.62 16.44
C VAL A 82 33.33 -17.25 15.64
N GLN A 83 33.35 -18.58 15.48
CA GLN A 83 32.31 -19.32 14.76
C GLN A 83 30.93 -19.19 15.41
N ASP A 84 30.89 -19.23 16.74
CA ASP A 84 29.67 -19.09 17.53
C ASP A 84 29.21 -17.63 17.66
N SER A 85 29.92 -16.68 17.04
CA SER A 85 29.64 -15.24 17.12
C SER A 85 29.61 -14.70 18.56
N ALA A 86 30.38 -15.31 19.48
CA ALA A 86 30.36 -14.98 20.90
C ALA A 86 30.73 -13.51 21.21
N PHE A 87 31.48 -12.86 20.30
CA PHE A 87 31.89 -11.46 20.45
C PHE A 87 30.90 -10.43 19.90
N THR A 88 29.81 -10.88 19.29
CA THR A 88 28.75 -9.98 18.78
C THR A 88 27.37 -10.35 19.30
N LEU A 89 27.12 -11.63 19.62
CA LEU A 89 25.85 -12.09 20.17
C LEU A 89 25.78 -11.82 21.68
N LEU A 90 24.83 -10.97 22.07
CA LEU A 90 24.52 -10.67 23.46
C LEU A 90 23.79 -11.84 24.12
N GLY A 91 24.25 -12.20 25.32
CA GLY A 91 23.57 -13.12 26.23
C GLY A 91 22.69 -12.37 27.24
N SER A 92 21.95 -13.14 28.05
CA SER A 92 21.15 -12.65 29.19
C SER A 92 20.19 -11.51 28.84
N ILE A 93 19.52 -11.62 27.70
CA ILE A 93 18.57 -10.58 27.24
C ILE A 93 17.34 -10.53 28.15
N ALA A 94 16.99 -9.33 28.59
CA ALA A 94 15.78 -9.05 29.35
C ALA A 94 15.14 -7.73 28.92
N GLY A 95 13.82 -7.63 29.11
CA GLY A 95 13.03 -6.44 28.78
C GLY A 95 12.61 -6.36 27.31
N THR A 96 11.52 -5.64 27.05
CA THR A 96 10.89 -5.53 25.71
C THR A 96 11.12 -4.15 25.08
N ASP A 97 10.92 -3.08 25.86
CA ASP A 97 11.18 -1.69 25.44
C ASP A 97 12.47 -1.13 26.09
N THR A 98 12.78 -1.55 27.32
CA THR A 98 14.06 -1.28 27.98
C THR A 98 14.88 -2.55 28.00
N ILE A 99 15.66 -2.76 26.95
CA ILE A 99 16.40 -4.00 26.73
C ILE A 99 17.75 -3.92 27.47
N THR A 100 18.08 -4.97 28.21
CA THR A 100 19.41 -5.16 28.80
C THR A 100 20.04 -6.43 28.26
N GLY A 101 21.35 -6.43 28.06
CA GLY A 101 22.10 -7.60 27.62
C GLY A 101 23.53 -7.60 28.12
N THR A 102 24.18 -8.74 28.04
CA THR A 102 25.59 -8.90 28.42
C THR A 102 26.42 -9.47 27.27
N LEU A 103 27.64 -8.98 27.12
CA LEU A 103 28.63 -9.50 26.18
C LEU A 103 29.89 -9.95 26.91
N SER A 104 30.45 -11.09 26.52
CA SER A 104 31.75 -11.59 26.99
C SER A 104 32.70 -11.83 25.80
N PRO A 105 33.93 -11.30 25.80
CA PRO A 105 34.53 -10.39 26.77
C PRO A 105 33.75 -9.09 26.97
N ALA A 106 33.77 -8.57 28.21
CA ALA A 106 33.05 -7.37 28.53
C ALA A 106 33.63 -6.14 27.81
N ILE A 107 32.76 -5.39 27.14
CA ILE A 107 33.09 -4.06 26.62
C ILE A 107 33.10 -3.03 27.75
N THR A 108 33.97 -2.04 27.65
CA THR A 108 34.11 -0.93 28.62
C THR A 108 33.48 0.38 28.13
N ALA A 109 33.21 0.48 26.82
CA ALA A 109 32.51 1.59 26.19
C ALA A 109 31.96 1.12 24.83
N TYR A 110 30.94 1.82 24.33
CA TYR A 110 30.48 1.62 22.96
C TYR A 110 31.43 2.31 21.98
N ALA A 111 31.88 1.59 20.95
CA ALA A 111 32.64 2.17 19.84
C ALA A 111 31.72 2.40 18.63
N ALA A 112 31.87 3.53 17.94
CA ALA A 112 31.13 3.78 16.70
C ALA A 112 31.45 2.71 15.64
N GLY A 113 30.43 2.22 14.94
CA GLY A 113 30.49 1.10 14.01
C GLY A 113 30.41 -0.29 14.66
N GLN A 114 30.42 -0.40 16.00
CA GLN A 114 30.37 -1.69 16.67
C GLN A 114 29.00 -2.35 16.51
N ARG A 115 28.99 -3.61 16.05
CA ARG A 115 27.77 -4.40 15.81
C ARG A 115 27.50 -5.35 16.97
N PHE A 116 26.22 -5.48 17.31
CA PHE A 116 25.71 -6.45 18.27
C PHE A 116 24.49 -7.15 17.69
N ASP A 117 24.35 -8.42 18.05
CA ASP A 117 23.16 -9.22 17.79
C ASP A 117 22.53 -9.64 19.11
N PHE A 118 21.22 -9.77 19.16
CA PHE A 118 20.53 -10.33 20.32
C PHE A 118 19.26 -11.03 19.92
N ILE A 119 18.76 -11.91 20.79
CA ILE A 119 17.45 -12.53 20.61
C ILE A 119 16.41 -11.66 21.32
N SER A 120 15.43 -11.16 20.57
CA SER A 120 14.35 -10.33 21.10
C SER A 120 13.56 -11.09 22.17
N ALA A 121 13.28 -10.45 23.30
CA ALA A 121 12.39 -10.98 24.34
C ALA A 121 10.90 -10.79 23.99
N GLY A 122 10.58 -9.90 23.04
CA GLY A 122 9.21 -9.61 22.64
C GLY A 122 9.11 -8.40 21.71
N THR A 123 7.93 -8.21 21.14
CA THR A 123 7.63 -7.04 20.30
C THR A 123 7.54 -5.78 21.16
N ASN A 124 8.20 -4.71 20.73
CA ASN A 124 8.19 -3.42 21.43
C ASN A 124 6.77 -2.85 21.49
N THR A 125 6.41 -2.31 22.65
CA THR A 125 5.07 -1.74 22.90
C THR A 125 5.08 -0.22 22.85
N THR A 126 6.26 0.39 22.77
CA THR A 126 6.47 1.83 22.74
C THR A 126 7.37 2.24 21.58
N THR A 127 7.46 3.54 21.32
CA THR A 127 8.39 4.11 20.33
C THR A 127 9.78 4.42 20.87
N ALA A 128 9.98 4.31 22.20
CA ALA A 128 11.19 4.70 22.92
C ALA A 128 11.97 3.48 23.40
N VAL A 129 12.42 2.64 22.45
CA VAL A 129 13.19 1.43 22.78
C VAL A 129 14.64 1.77 23.07
N THR A 130 15.22 1.13 24.10
CA THR A 130 16.62 1.32 24.49
C THR A 130 17.34 -0.02 24.68
N LEU A 131 18.65 -0.01 24.52
CA LEU A 131 19.54 -1.14 24.81
C LEU A 131 20.67 -0.69 25.74
N ASN A 132 20.89 -1.45 26.82
CA ASN A 132 22.00 -1.28 27.75
C ASN A 132 22.82 -2.57 27.81
N ILE A 133 24.06 -2.52 27.32
CA ILE A 133 24.99 -3.65 27.31
C ILE A 133 25.97 -3.49 28.46
N ASN A 134 26.15 -4.55 29.27
CA ASN A 134 27.10 -4.60 30.39
C ASN A 134 26.96 -3.44 31.39
N GLY A 135 25.78 -2.82 31.50
CA GLY A 135 25.56 -1.70 32.41
C GLY A 135 26.26 -0.40 32.02
N LEU A 136 26.75 -0.25 30.78
CA LEU A 136 27.45 0.95 30.30
C LEU A 136 26.55 2.19 30.12
N GLY A 137 25.24 2.01 30.27
CA GLY A 137 24.23 3.04 30.10
C GLY A 137 23.33 2.75 28.90
N ALA A 138 22.04 2.99 29.07
CA ALA A 138 21.03 2.75 28.04
C ALA A 138 21.20 3.75 26.88
N LYS A 139 21.18 3.23 25.66
CA LYS A 139 21.15 4.01 24.42
C LYS A 139 19.88 3.68 23.64
N SER A 140 19.26 4.68 23.05
CA SER A 140 18.06 4.46 22.22
C SER A 140 18.39 3.62 20.99
N ILE A 141 17.44 2.77 20.58
CA ILE A 141 17.45 2.10 19.28
C ILE A 141 16.57 2.91 18.32
N THR A 142 17.13 3.32 17.19
CA THR A 142 16.45 4.09 16.14
C THR A 142 16.59 3.39 14.78
N LYS A 143 15.72 3.76 13.83
CA LYS A 143 15.80 3.38 12.42
C LYS A 143 16.07 4.60 11.56
N SER A 144 16.63 4.41 10.37
CA SER A 144 16.91 5.51 9.42
C SER A 144 17.62 6.71 10.08
N ILE A 145 18.64 6.42 10.90
CA ILE A 145 19.50 7.38 11.62
C ILE A 145 18.82 8.05 12.81
N THR A 146 17.69 8.74 12.61
CA THR A 146 17.08 9.57 13.67
C THR A 146 15.64 9.20 14.00
N SER A 147 15.00 8.36 13.20
CA SER A 147 13.60 7.99 13.41
C SER A 147 13.48 7.02 14.58
N ALA A 148 12.57 7.34 15.50
CA ALA A 148 12.15 6.40 16.54
C ALA A 148 11.54 5.13 15.91
N LEU A 149 11.58 4.04 16.65
CA LEU A 149 10.84 2.84 16.26
C LEU A 149 9.34 3.11 16.37
N ALA A 150 8.56 2.53 15.47
CA ALA A 150 7.12 2.38 15.64
C ALA A 150 6.83 1.18 16.55
N ILE A 151 5.66 1.17 17.18
CA ILE A 151 5.17 -0.01 17.90
C ILE A 151 5.12 -1.18 16.91
N GLY A 152 5.71 -2.31 17.26
CA GLY A 152 5.76 -3.48 16.37
C GLY A 152 7.05 -3.65 15.55
N ASP A 153 7.93 -2.64 15.49
CA ASP A 153 9.17 -2.72 14.70
C ASP A 153 10.16 -3.76 15.23
N MET A 154 10.17 -4.03 16.54
CA MET A 154 10.94 -5.14 17.12
C MET A 154 10.19 -6.45 16.89
N PRO A 155 10.88 -7.49 16.41
CA PRO A 155 10.23 -8.76 16.12
C PRO A 155 9.81 -9.48 17.40
N LYS A 156 8.88 -10.43 17.24
CA LYS A 156 8.39 -11.29 18.31
C LYS A 156 9.53 -12.01 19.05
N ALA A 157 9.21 -12.48 20.25
CA ALA A 157 10.14 -13.23 21.08
C ALA A 157 10.82 -14.37 20.31
N GLY A 158 12.13 -14.53 20.48
CA GLY A 158 12.93 -15.57 19.83
C GLY A 158 13.53 -15.19 18.46
N ALA A 159 13.16 -14.03 17.90
CA ALA A 159 13.78 -13.55 16.67
C ALA A 159 15.12 -12.85 16.93
N ARG A 160 16.09 -13.07 16.04
CA ARG A 160 17.39 -12.39 16.08
C ARG A 160 17.26 -10.95 15.57
N VAL A 161 17.83 -10.01 16.32
CA VAL A 161 17.92 -8.59 16.00
C VAL A 161 19.39 -8.21 15.87
N SER A 162 19.74 -7.47 14.82
CA SER A 162 21.07 -6.88 14.64
C SER A 162 21.00 -5.37 14.83
N VAL A 163 21.95 -4.81 15.57
CA VAL A 163 22.12 -3.36 15.75
C VAL A 163 23.58 -2.97 15.56
N PHE A 164 23.84 -1.73 15.15
CA PHE A 164 25.18 -1.14 15.23
C PHE A 164 25.14 0.20 15.96
N TYR A 165 26.17 0.51 16.73
CA TYR A 165 26.29 1.79 17.41
C TYR A 165 26.83 2.86 16.46
N ASP A 166 26.16 4.00 16.30
CA ASP A 166 26.57 5.07 15.38
C ASP A 166 27.46 6.16 16.04
N GLY A 167 27.75 6.02 17.34
CA GLY A 167 28.45 7.03 18.14
C GLY A 167 27.56 7.73 19.16
N THR A 168 26.23 7.72 18.96
CA THR A 168 25.24 8.33 19.87
C THR A 168 24.15 7.33 20.29
N ARG A 169 23.66 6.51 19.35
CA ARG A 169 22.52 5.61 19.48
C ARG A 169 22.81 4.28 18.80
N PHE A 170 21.94 3.29 19.04
CA PHE A 170 21.93 2.07 18.24
C PHE A 170 21.04 2.26 17.02
N GLN A 171 21.57 1.92 15.85
CA GLN A 171 20.80 1.81 14.62
C GLN A 171 20.35 0.37 14.45
N LEU A 172 19.06 0.17 14.26
CA LEU A 172 18.50 -1.12 13.88
C LEU A 172 19.06 -1.49 12.50
N ALA A 173 19.92 -2.50 12.47
CA ALA A 173 20.67 -2.93 11.28
C ALA A 173 19.90 -3.97 10.44
N GLN A 174 18.60 -4.08 10.66
CA GLN A 174 17.77 -5.05 9.98
C GLN A 174 17.79 -4.74 8.47
N VAL A 175 18.42 -5.59 7.67
CA VAL A 175 17.81 -5.91 6.38
C VAL A 175 16.61 -6.71 6.78
N ASP A 176 15.46 -6.09 6.64
CA ASP A 176 14.17 -6.70 6.81
C ASP A 176 14.04 -7.97 5.94
N LEU A 177 14.52 -9.11 6.41
CA LEU A 177 14.11 -10.41 5.87
C LEU A 177 12.67 -10.77 6.32
N GLY A 178 11.95 -9.79 6.89
CA GLY A 178 10.50 -9.80 7.14
C GLY A 178 9.76 -8.51 6.74
N SER A 179 10.40 -7.55 6.06
CA SER A 179 9.85 -6.22 5.71
C SER A 179 10.55 -5.50 4.51
N VAL A 180 11.54 -6.10 3.85
CA VAL A 180 11.58 -5.99 2.38
C VAL A 180 10.36 -6.77 2.01
N VAL A 181 9.29 -6.06 1.65
CA VAL A 181 8.16 -6.54 0.86
C VAL A 181 8.42 -7.99 0.50
N THR A 182 7.90 -8.94 1.30
CA THR A 182 7.95 -10.33 0.86
C THR A 182 7.39 -10.25 -0.55
N LEU A 183 8.17 -10.68 -1.54
CA LEU A 183 7.83 -10.55 -2.96
C LEU A 183 6.42 -11.07 -3.34
N PRO A 184 5.64 -11.80 -2.50
CA PRO A 184 4.22 -11.95 -2.72
C PRO A 184 3.41 -10.64 -2.81
N ALA A 185 3.69 -9.57 -2.05
CA ALA A 185 2.80 -8.39 -2.05
C ALA A 185 2.87 -7.56 -3.34
N GLY A 186 4.06 -7.45 -3.95
CA GLY A 186 4.23 -6.87 -5.29
C GLY A 186 3.68 -7.78 -6.41
N GLN A 187 3.83 -9.10 -6.28
CA GLN A 187 3.30 -10.08 -7.24
C GLN A 187 1.78 -10.27 -7.16
N THR A 188 1.16 -10.02 -6.00
CA THR A 188 -0.29 -10.15 -5.74
C THR A 188 -1.02 -8.81 -5.70
N ASN A 189 -0.33 -7.71 -6.00
CA ASN A 189 -0.88 -6.34 -5.98
C ASN A 189 -1.42 -5.88 -4.59
N ALA A 190 -0.98 -6.52 -3.50
CA ALA A 190 -1.47 -6.28 -2.15
C ALA A 190 -1.13 -4.87 -1.60
N LEU A 191 -0.11 -4.21 -2.17
CA LEU A 191 0.24 -2.83 -1.80
C LEU A 191 -0.83 -1.81 -2.22
N LEU A 192 -1.61 -2.13 -3.24
CA LEU A 192 -2.64 -1.24 -3.80
C LEU A 192 -4.04 -1.83 -3.64
N PHE A 193 -4.19 -2.96 -2.93
CA PHE A 193 -5.46 -3.69 -2.84
C PHE A 193 -5.88 -3.92 -1.39
N ALA A 194 -7.14 -3.60 -1.08
CA ALA A 194 -7.75 -3.86 0.21
C ALA A 194 -9.10 -4.60 0.05
N VAL A 195 -9.60 -5.19 1.14
CA VAL A 195 -10.98 -5.69 1.20
C VAL A 195 -11.80 -4.69 1.99
N ASP A 196 -12.92 -4.26 1.40
CA ASP A 196 -13.87 -3.38 2.08
C ASP A 196 -14.48 -4.09 3.29
N SER A 197 -14.33 -3.50 4.47
CA SER A 197 -14.91 -3.99 5.73
C SER A 197 -16.21 -3.25 6.12
N GLY A 198 -16.53 -2.17 5.42
CA GLY A 198 -17.60 -1.23 5.72
C GLY A 198 -19.02 -1.73 5.42
N ALA A 199 -19.93 -0.77 5.25
CA ALA A 199 -21.33 -0.98 4.92
C ALA A 199 -21.64 -0.48 3.50
N ALA A 200 -22.83 -0.78 2.98
CA ALA A 200 -23.29 -0.21 1.71
C ALA A 200 -23.18 1.33 1.75
N ASN A 201 -22.66 1.93 0.67
CA ASN A 201 -22.42 3.37 0.54
C ASN A 201 -21.34 3.96 1.48
N ALA A 202 -20.74 3.17 2.38
CA ALA A 202 -19.71 3.60 3.32
C ALA A 202 -18.63 2.53 3.44
N ALA A 203 -17.76 2.48 2.43
CA ALA A 203 -16.65 1.54 2.37
C ALA A 203 -15.55 1.91 3.37
N VAL A 204 -14.85 0.89 3.87
CA VAL A 204 -13.68 1.05 4.73
C VAL A 204 -12.58 0.14 4.20
N ALA A 205 -11.46 0.73 3.77
CA ALA A 205 -10.37 0.03 3.12
C ALA A 205 -9.04 0.34 3.84
N ASP A 206 -8.51 -0.68 4.51
CA ASP A 206 -7.22 -0.60 5.19
C ASP A 206 -6.14 -1.27 4.34
N TYR A 207 -5.26 -0.44 3.75
CA TYR A 207 -4.13 -0.90 2.96
C TYR A 207 -2.92 -1.21 3.84
N TYR A 208 -2.03 -2.09 3.36
CA TYR A 208 -0.76 -2.39 4.01
C TYR A 208 0.40 -2.29 3.01
N PRO A 209 1.47 -1.52 3.32
CA PRO A 209 1.60 -0.63 4.47
C PRO A 209 0.51 0.45 4.53
N ALA A 210 0.17 0.91 5.75
CA ALA A 210 -0.89 1.90 5.93
C ALA A 210 -0.56 3.21 5.22
N ILE A 211 -1.51 3.71 4.44
CA ILE A 211 -1.39 5.01 3.77
C ILE A 211 -1.56 6.10 4.83
N SER A 212 -0.58 7.01 4.92
CA SER A 212 -0.58 8.10 5.89
C SER A 212 -1.07 9.43 5.33
N ALA A 213 -1.13 9.58 4.00
CA ALA A 213 -1.67 10.75 3.32
C ALA A 213 -2.11 10.38 1.89
N LEU A 214 -3.20 10.99 1.43
CA LEU A 214 -3.65 10.87 0.04
C LEU A 214 -2.91 11.91 -0.82
N VAL A 215 -2.31 11.47 -1.93
CA VAL A 215 -1.61 12.33 -2.89
C VAL A 215 -2.30 12.29 -4.25
N ASP A 216 -2.27 13.41 -4.97
CA ASP A 216 -2.99 13.55 -6.25
C ASP A 216 -2.55 12.47 -7.26
N GLY A 217 -3.53 11.88 -7.94
CA GLY A 217 -3.30 10.79 -8.90
C GLY A 217 -3.06 9.41 -8.27
N MET A 218 -3.12 9.28 -6.94
CA MET A 218 -2.95 7.99 -6.27
C MET A 218 -4.09 7.03 -6.63
N VAL A 219 -3.74 5.89 -7.24
CA VAL A 219 -4.66 4.82 -7.63
C VAL A 219 -4.66 3.72 -6.58
N LEU A 220 -5.85 3.34 -6.13
CA LEU A 220 -6.09 2.27 -5.18
C LEU A 220 -7.17 1.32 -5.70
N TRP A 221 -7.11 0.07 -5.25
CA TRP A 221 -8.09 -0.96 -5.53
C TRP A 221 -8.71 -1.47 -4.24
N PHE A 222 -9.99 -1.81 -4.28
CA PHE A 222 -10.61 -2.55 -3.19
C PHE A 222 -11.63 -3.57 -3.71
N LYS A 223 -11.82 -4.66 -2.98
CA LYS A 223 -12.96 -5.57 -3.19
C LYS A 223 -14.13 -5.05 -2.38
N ALA A 224 -15.20 -4.63 -3.04
CA ALA A 224 -16.40 -4.13 -2.38
C ALA A 224 -17.13 -5.25 -1.63
N LYS A 225 -17.58 -4.98 -0.40
CA LYS A 225 -18.37 -5.95 0.38
C LYS A 225 -19.85 -5.87 0.05
N ALA A 226 -20.36 -4.67 -0.19
CA ALA A 226 -21.75 -4.42 -0.54
C ALA A 226 -21.85 -3.57 -1.81
N ALA A 227 -22.95 -3.73 -2.54
CA ALA A 227 -23.27 -2.85 -3.65
C ALA A 227 -23.67 -1.46 -3.13
N ASN A 228 -23.39 -0.40 -3.90
CA ASN A 228 -23.92 0.91 -3.59
C ASN A 228 -25.38 1.01 -4.05
N THR A 229 -26.20 1.72 -3.27
CA THR A 229 -27.60 2.04 -3.62
C THR A 229 -27.82 3.53 -3.89
N GLY A 230 -26.75 4.33 -3.77
CA GLY A 230 -26.72 5.76 -4.03
C GLY A 230 -25.27 6.27 -3.97
N ALA A 231 -25.09 7.50 -3.48
CA ALA A 231 -23.77 8.08 -3.28
C ALA A 231 -22.93 7.22 -2.33
N ALA A 232 -21.65 7.00 -2.66
CA ALA A 232 -20.76 6.18 -1.86
C ALA A 232 -19.58 6.98 -1.32
N THR A 233 -19.05 6.51 -0.20
CA THR A 233 -17.86 7.05 0.44
C THR A 233 -16.86 5.93 0.76
N ILE A 234 -15.60 6.27 0.98
CA ILE A 234 -14.57 5.37 1.46
C ILE A 234 -13.74 6.03 2.56
N ASN A 235 -13.41 5.29 3.61
CA ASN A 235 -12.40 5.67 4.59
C ASN A 235 -11.14 4.83 4.35
N VAL A 236 -10.06 5.47 3.94
CA VAL A 236 -8.77 4.83 3.65
C VAL A 236 -7.88 4.90 4.88
N ASN A 237 -7.51 3.76 5.47
CA ASN A 237 -6.61 3.69 6.64
C ASN A 237 -6.95 4.67 7.77
N SER A 238 -8.25 4.95 8.00
CA SER A 238 -8.73 5.94 8.98
C SER A 238 -8.26 7.39 8.76
N LEU A 239 -7.85 7.76 7.53
CA LEU A 239 -7.48 9.14 7.16
C LEU A 239 -8.67 10.11 7.06
N GLY A 240 -9.90 9.59 7.11
CA GLY A 240 -11.13 10.36 7.00
C GLY A 240 -12.02 9.84 5.88
N VAL A 241 -13.32 10.09 6.01
CA VAL A 241 -14.33 9.67 5.03
C VAL A 241 -14.28 10.58 3.81
N GLN A 242 -14.05 10.00 2.64
CA GLN A 242 -13.98 10.70 1.36
C GLN A 242 -15.08 10.21 0.41
N SER A 243 -15.64 11.13 -0.39
CA SER A 243 -16.66 10.77 -1.37
C SER A 243 -16.06 10.02 -2.55
N ILE A 244 -16.83 9.08 -3.10
CA ILE A 244 -16.55 8.41 -4.37
C ILE A 244 -17.51 8.97 -5.43
N VAL A 245 -16.96 9.47 -6.53
CA VAL A 245 -17.70 9.94 -7.71
C VAL A 245 -17.40 9.04 -8.90
N GLY A 246 -18.30 9.00 -9.88
CA GLY A 246 -18.03 8.29 -11.13
C GLY A 246 -17.18 9.12 -12.09
N LEU A 247 -16.95 8.57 -13.29
CA LEU A 247 -16.15 9.23 -14.34
C LEU A 247 -16.74 10.56 -14.84
N ASN A 248 -18.04 10.81 -14.62
CA ASN A 248 -18.67 12.09 -14.91
C ASN A 248 -18.52 13.13 -13.78
N LEU A 249 -17.72 12.81 -12.74
CA LEU A 249 -17.47 13.62 -11.55
C LEU A 249 -18.74 13.93 -10.72
N SER A 250 -19.79 13.14 -10.87
CA SER A 250 -21.01 13.21 -10.06
C SER A 250 -21.04 12.09 -9.04
N ALA A 251 -21.84 12.29 -7.98
CA ALA A 251 -22.08 11.24 -7.00
C ALA A 251 -22.62 9.96 -7.67
N LEU A 252 -22.22 8.80 -7.14
CA LEU A 252 -22.78 7.52 -7.57
C LEU A 252 -24.30 7.47 -7.35
N GLN A 253 -25.02 6.75 -8.22
CA GLN A 253 -26.49 6.70 -8.27
C GLN A 253 -27.06 5.36 -7.78
N GLY A 254 -26.22 4.33 -7.68
CA GLY A 254 -26.59 2.98 -7.30
C GLY A 254 -26.21 1.96 -8.38
N GLY A 255 -25.59 0.87 -7.96
CA GLY A 255 -25.17 -0.24 -8.83
C GLY A 255 -23.85 -0.03 -9.58
N GLU A 256 -23.18 1.12 -9.47
CA GLU A 256 -21.83 1.30 -10.00
C GLU A 256 -20.78 0.50 -9.24
N ILE A 257 -21.00 0.26 -7.95
CA ILE A 257 -20.24 -0.66 -7.09
C ILE A 257 -21.14 -1.87 -6.84
N VAL A 258 -20.62 -3.07 -7.10
CA VAL A 258 -21.34 -4.32 -6.87
C VAL A 258 -20.65 -5.15 -5.79
N ALA A 259 -21.43 -5.93 -5.03
CA ALA A 259 -20.88 -6.80 -4.00
C ALA A 259 -19.89 -7.81 -4.61
N GLY A 260 -18.69 -7.88 -4.04
CA GLY A 260 -17.58 -8.69 -4.55
C GLY A 260 -16.82 -8.09 -5.73
N GLY A 261 -17.28 -6.96 -6.29
CA GLY A 261 -16.65 -6.26 -7.41
C GLY A 261 -15.30 -5.68 -7.02
N GLN A 262 -14.32 -5.81 -7.93
CA GLN A 262 -13.02 -5.15 -7.81
C GLN A 262 -13.15 -3.72 -8.31
N CYS A 263 -13.04 -2.76 -7.40
CA CYS A 263 -13.21 -1.33 -7.66
C CYS A 263 -11.85 -0.64 -7.73
N GLY A 264 -11.60 0.07 -8.82
CA GLY A 264 -10.44 0.94 -9.00
C GLY A 264 -10.83 2.39 -8.79
N ILE A 265 -10.18 3.05 -7.82
CA ILE A 265 -10.42 4.44 -7.45
C ILE A 265 -9.13 5.26 -7.57
N MET A 266 -9.24 6.52 -7.96
CA MET A 266 -8.12 7.45 -8.04
C MET A 266 -8.40 8.70 -7.20
N TRP A 267 -7.48 9.08 -6.33
CA TRP A 267 -7.60 10.32 -5.55
C TRP A 267 -7.35 11.53 -6.44
N SER A 268 -8.26 12.50 -6.40
CA SER A 268 -8.05 13.84 -6.95
C SER A 268 -7.99 14.86 -5.82
N ALA A 269 -6.80 15.39 -5.54
CA ALA A 269 -6.60 16.40 -4.51
C ALA A 269 -7.29 17.72 -4.86
N ALA A 270 -7.39 18.04 -6.15
CA ALA A 270 -8.06 19.25 -6.64
C ALA A 270 -9.57 19.25 -6.35
N LEU A 271 -10.21 18.07 -6.39
CA LEU A 271 -11.65 17.91 -6.15
C LEU A 271 -11.98 17.45 -4.72
N GLY A 272 -10.99 16.91 -4.00
CA GLY A 272 -11.19 16.34 -2.66
C GLY A 272 -12.05 15.08 -2.66
N VAL A 273 -11.98 14.28 -3.73
CA VAL A 273 -12.79 13.06 -3.92
C VAL A 273 -12.00 11.94 -4.57
N PHE A 274 -12.49 10.71 -4.42
CA PHE A 274 -12.06 9.57 -5.22
C PHE A 274 -12.91 9.43 -6.48
N ILE A 275 -12.27 9.21 -7.62
CA ILE A 275 -12.93 8.92 -8.90
C ILE A 275 -12.91 7.42 -9.12
N LEU A 276 -14.09 6.80 -9.19
CA LEU A 276 -14.27 5.40 -9.59
C LEU A 276 -14.08 5.30 -11.11
N PHE A 277 -12.98 4.69 -11.53
CA PHE A 277 -12.68 4.47 -12.95
C PHE A 277 -12.92 3.02 -13.40
N SER A 278 -13.09 2.09 -12.44
CA SER A 278 -13.38 0.69 -12.71
C SER A 278 -14.18 0.07 -11.58
N SER A 279 -15.13 -0.80 -11.91
CA SER A 279 -15.85 -1.66 -10.96
C SER A 279 -16.29 -2.93 -11.67
N GLY A 280 -15.70 -4.07 -11.31
CA GLY A 280 -16.00 -5.35 -11.95
C GLY A 280 -17.48 -5.73 -11.78
N GLY A 281 -18.25 -5.68 -12.88
CA GLY A 281 -19.69 -5.97 -12.89
C GLY A 281 -20.60 -4.79 -12.52
N GLY A 282 -20.03 -3.61 -12.26
CA GLY A 282 -20.78 -2.39 -11.95
C GLY A 282 -21.37 -1.68 -13.17
N ASN A 283 -22.47 -0.97 -12.95
CA ASN A 283 -23.07 -0.10 -13.95
C ASN A 283 -22.16 1.10 -14.24
N LEU A 284 -22.18 1.57 -15.50
CA LEU A 284 -21.51 2.81 -15.89
C LEU A 284 -22.48 3.99 -15.74
N GLN A 285 -21.98 5.11 -15.21
CA GLN A 285 -22.75 6.36 -15.23
C GLN A 285 -22.76 6.94 -16.64
N ILE A 286 -23.96 7.14 -17.18
CA ILE A 286 -24.17 7.71 -18.51
C ILE A 286 -24.82 9.09 -18.37
N PRO A 287 -24.08 10.19 -18.59
CA PRO A 287 -24.66 11.52 -18.71
C PRO A 287 -25.66 11.60 -19.87
N ALA A 288 -26.49 12.64 -19.90
CA ALA A 288 -27.37 12.87 -21.04
C ALA A 288 -26.55 13.04 -22.34
N ALA A 289 -26.93 12.31 -23.39
CA ALA A 289 -26.36 12.43 -24.72
C ALA A 289 -26.60 13.83 -25.29
N THR A 290 -25.55 14.43 -25.88
CA THR A 290 -25.60 15.74 -26.55
C THR A 290 -25.10 15.69 -27.99
N LYS A 291 -24.59 14.54 -28.43
CA LYS A 291 -24.07 14.30 -29.79
C LYS A 291 -24.51 12.93 -30.28
N SER A 292 -24.51 12.74 -31.60
CA SER A 292 -25.06 11.58 -32.29
C SER A 292 -24.49 10.22 -31.86
N ASN A 293 -23.24 10.20 -31.39
CA ASN A 293 -22.53 8.96 -31.00
C ASN A 293 -22.41 8.81 -29.47
N HIS A 294 -23.16 9.58 -28.67
CA HIS A 294 -23.20 9.39 -27.22
C HIS A 294 -24.25 8.33 -26.86
N ALA A 295 -23.98 7.53 -25.83
CA ALA A 295 -25.00 6.68 -25.23
C ALA A 295 -26.11 7.54 -24.61
N ILE A 296 -27.37 7.20 -24.88
CA ILE A 296 -28.53 7.86 -24.26
C ILE A 296 -28.78 7.28 -22.87
N ASN A 297 -29.17 8.13 -21.92
CA ASN A 297 -29.65 7.66 -20.64
C ASN A 297 -31.17 7.40 -20.68
N ARG A 298 -31.71 6.74 -19.64
CA ARG A 298 -33.14 6.41 -19.56
C ARG A 298 -34.04 7.64 -19.73
N SER A 299 -33.63 8.79 -19.19
CA SER A 299 -34.42 10.02 -19.31
C SER A 299 -34.52 10.56 -20.73
N GLN A 300 -33.73 10.08 -21.68
CA GLN A 300 -33.81 10.51 -23.08
C GLN A 300 -34.53 9.49 -23.99
N ALA A 301 -34.83 8.29 -23.47
CA ALA A 301 -35.43 7.22 -24.24
C ALA A 301 -36.97 7.26 -24.15
N LEU A 302 -37.65 7.17 -25.29
CA LEU A 302 -39.10 6.99 -25.34
C LEU A 302 -39.46 5.55 -24.91
N GLY A 303 -40.47 5.42 -24.06
CA GLY A 303 -41.06 4.16 -23.63
C GLY A 303 -40.35 3.43 -22.48
N VAL A 304 -39.24 3.96 -21.95
CA VAL A 304 -38.50 3.31 -20.86
C VAL A 304 -38.86 3.94 -19.51
N GLY A 305 -39.69 3.24 -18.73
CA GLY A 305 -40.13 3.71 -17.41
C GLY A 305 -41.16 4.85 -17.47
N GLN A 306 -41.76 5.07 -18.63
CA GLN A 306 -42.92 5.94 -18.84
C GLN A 306 -44.21 5.14 -18.67
N THR A 307 -45.31 5.82 -18.37
CA THR A 307 -46.63 5.20 -18.22
C THR A 307 -47.66 5.87 -19.10
N TRP A 308 -48.57 5.07 -19.68
CA TRP A 308 -49.73 5.60 -20.39
C TRP A 308 -50.72 6.23 -19.40
N SER A 309 -51.15 7.44 -19.70
CA SER A 309 -52.16 8.17 -18.94
C SER A 309 -53.25 8.69 -19.87
N ASP A 310 -54.51 8.63 -19.42
CA ASP A 310 -55.63 9.25 -20.11
C ASP A 310 -55.75 10.73 -19.69
N GLN A 311 -55.50 11.62 -20.64
CA GLN A 311 -55.50 13.06 -20.48
C GLN A 311 -56.74 13.71 -21.12
N THR A 312 -57.74 12.93 -21.52
CA THR A 312 -58.93 13.43 -22.25
C THR A 312 -59.64 14.56 -21.50
N ALA A 313 -59.76 14.46 -20.16
CA ALA A 313 -60.39 15.49 -19.34
C ALA A 313 -59.51 16.74 -19.11
N ASN A 314 -58.20 16.62 -19.33
CA ASN A 314 -57.20 17.65 -19.04
C ASN A 314 -56.67 18.35 -20.31
N ARG A 315 -57.20 17.98 -21.48
CA ARG A 315 -56.71 18.44 -22.78
C ARG A 315 -57.86 18.99 -23.62
N ALA A 316 -57.59 20.02 -24.41
CA ALA A 316 -58.57 20.69 -25.26
C ALA A 316 -57.98 21.06 -26.61
N ILE A 317 -58.83 21.05 -27.64
CA ILE A 317 -58.47 21.51 -29.00
C ILE A 317 -58.13 23.00 -28.95
N GLY A 318 -57.13 23.42 -29.73
CA GLY A 318 -56.65 24.79 -29.83
C GLY A 318 -55.77 25.24 -28.65
N THR A 319 -55.56 24.39 -27.63
CA THR A 319 -54.69 24.70 -26.50
C THR A 319 -53.29 24.19 -26.74
N VAL A 320 -52.28 25.04 -26.50
CA VAL A 320 -50.87 24.68 -26.60
C VAL A 320 -50.41 24.01 -25.30
N TYR A 321 -49.84 22.82 -25.42
CA TYR A 321 -49.25 22.06 -24.31
C TYR A 321 -47.73 21.95 -24.50
N THR A 322 -46.99 21.81 -23.40
CA THR A 322 -45.52 21.67 -23.41
C THR A 322 -45.12 20.35 -22.80
N ASN A 323 -44.23 19.60 -23.45
CA ASN A 323 -43.57 18.48 -22.80
C ASN A 323 -42.53 18.99 -21.81
N ASN A 324 -42.93 19.16 -20.55
CA ASN A 324 -42.05 19.59 -19.47
C ASN A 324 -41.16 18.47 -18.92
N GLY A 325 -41.32 17.24 -19.40
CA GLY A 325 -40.51 16.09 -19.03
C GLY A 325 -39.13 16.12 -19.67
N ASN A 326 -38.22 15.32 -19.13
CA ASN A 326 -36.88 15.16 -19.67
C ASN A 326 -36.82 14.15 -20.83
N ALA A 327 -37.87 13.35 -21.00
CA ALA A 327 -38.01 12.31 -22.03
C ALA A 327 -38.99 12.74 -23.12
N PRO A 328 -38.80 12.29 -24.38
CA PRO A 328 -39.85 12.42 -25.39
C PRO A 328 -41.13 11.75 -24.88
N ILE A 329 -42.28 12.35 -25.18
CA ILE A 329 -43.59 11.75 -24.91
C ILE A 329 -44.22 11.30 -26.22
N GLN A 330 -45.05 10.27 -26.15
CA GLN A 330 -45.92 9.89 -27.27
C GLN A 330 -47.35 10.31 -26.92
N VAL A 331 -47.98 11.05 -27.83
CA VAL A 331 -49.35 11.51 -27.70
C VAL A 331 -50.20 10.80 -28.76
N ILE A 332 -51.31 10.23 -28.32
CA ILE A 332 -52.31 9.63 -29.20
C ILE A 332 -53.63 10.36 -28.98
N VAL A 333 -54.16 10.94 -30.06
CA VAL A 333 -55.43 11.67 -30.02
C VAL A 333 -56.41 11.00 -30.95
N CYS A 334 -57.55 10.59 -30.41
CA CYS A 334 -58.67 10.06 -31.15
C CYS A 334 -59.76 11.12 -31.24
N ALA A 335 -60.25 11.40 -32.45
CA ALA A 335 -61.29 12.39 -32.68
C ALA A 335 -62.28 11.91 -33.74
N TYR A 336 -63.47 12.51 -33.72
CA TYR A 336 -64.52 12.32 -34.72
C TYR A 336 -65.28 13.63 -34.94
N SER A 337 -65.77 13.87 -36.15
CA SER A 337 -66.72 14.96 -36.43
C SER A 337 -68.09 14.58 -35.92
N THR A 338 -68.95 15.53 -35.56
CA THR A 338 -70.38 15.29 -35.26
C THR A 338 -71.32 15.63 -36.39
N GLN A 339 -70.81 16.19 -37.49
CA GLN A 339 -71.61 16.71 -38.59
C GLN A 339 -71.12 16.17 -39.94
N ALA A 340 -72.02 16.18 -40.93
CA ALA A 340 -71.77 15.78 -42.32
C ALA A 340 -70.95 16.82 -43.13
N VAL A 341 -69.92 17.40 -42.52
CA VAL A 341 -69.03 18.38 -43.14
C VAL A 341 -67.59 17.88 -43.08
N ALA A 342 -66.77 18.31 -44.03
CA ALA A 342 -65.33 18.08 -43.98
C ALA A 342 -64.77 18.70 -42.69
N ALA A 343 -64.17 17.86 -41.85
CA ALA A 343 -63.67 18.28 -40.55
C ALA A 343 -62.38 17.53 -40.28
N ASN A 344 -61.28 18.25 -40.13
CA ASN A 344 -59.96 17.67 -40.00
C ASN A 344 -59.34 18.12 -38.68
N ILE A 345 -58.62 17.20 -38.04
CA ILE A 345 -57.71 17.56 -36.95
C ILE A 345 -56.29 17.65 -37.51
N SER A 346 -55.57 18.69 -37.11
CA SER A 346 -54.17 18.89 -37.44
C SER A 346 -53.34 19.00 -36.18
N ILE A 347 -52.10 18.52 -36.23
CA ILE A 347 -51.16 18.59 -35.12
C ILE A 347 -49.98 19.45 -35.53
N ALA A 348 -49.69 20.46 -34.73
CA ALA A 348 -48.49 21.26 -34.89
C ALA A 348 -47.54 21.07 -33.70
N ILE A 349 -46.25 20.92 -34.00
CA ILE A 349 -45.16 20.95 -33.02
C ILE A 349 -44.49 22.32 -33.08
N ASN A 350 -44.18 22.88 -31.91
CA ASN A 350 -43.62 24.23 -31.74
C ASN A 350 -44.44 25.33 -32.43
N GLY A 351 -45.76 25.14 -32.54
CA GLY A 351 -46.72 26.11 -33.08
C GLY A 351 -46.67 26.36 -34.59
N SER A 352 -45.56 26.04 -35.29
CA SER A 352 -45.40 26.38 -36.71
C SER A 352 -45.30 25.19 -37.66
N LEU A 353 -44.96 23.99 -37.18
CA LEU A 353 -44.78 22.81 -38.03
C LEU A 353 -45.96 21.86 -37.90
N THR A 354 -46.88 21.88 -38.87
CA THR A 354 -47.92 20.85 -38.98
C THR A 354 -47.30 19.54 -39.42
N ILE A 355 -47.33 18.54 -38.54
CA ILE A 355 -46.70 17.22 -38.77
C ILE A 355 -47.68 16.17 -39.28
N GLY A 356 -48.98 16.52 -39.35
CA GLY A 356 -50.00 15.65 -39.91
C GLY A 356 -51.40 16.20 -39.76
N GLU A 357 -52.29 15.67 -40.59
CA GLU A 357 -53.70 16.01 -40.63
C GLU A 357 -54.51 14.74 -40.94
N ILE A 358 -55.61 14.52 -40.21
CA ILE A 358 -56.53 13.42 -40.48
C ILE A 358 -57.96 13.96 -40.54
N ALA A 359 -58.68 13.55 -41.59
CA ALA A 359 -60.12 13.77 -41.70
C ALA A 359 -60.85 13.01 -40.59
N THR A 360 -61.75 13.67 -39.88
CA THR A 360 -62.56 13.11 -38.78
C THR A 360 -63.96 12.69 -39.22
N ASN A 361 -64.22 12.73 -40.53
CA ASN A 361 -65.46 12.34 -41.17
C ASN A 361 -65.18 11.27 -42.25
N GLN A 362 -66.15 10.37 -42.48
CA GLN A 362 -66.21 9.56 -43.70
C GLN A 362 -67.33 10.06 -44.60
N ASN A 363 -67.02 10.37 -45.86
CA ASN A 363 -68.03 10.70 -46.88
C ASN A 363 -68.42 9.43 -47.64
N ASN A 364 -69.59 8.86 -47.33
CA ASN A 364 -70.17 7.77 -48.10
C ASN A 364 -71.54 8.16 -48.67
N GLY A 365 -71.51 9.01 -49.70
CA GLY A 365 -72.57 9.14 -50.68
C GLY A 365 -73.88 9.85 -50.32
N SER A 366 -74.32 9.96 -49.05
CA SER A 366 -75.47 10.81 -48.61
C SER A 366 -75.74 10.82 -47.09
N SER A 367 -75.05 10.01 -46.28
CA SER A 367 -75.31 9.90 -44.83
C SER A 367 -74.03 10.00 -44.01
N TYR A 368 -74.06 10.80 -42.93
CA TYR A 368 -72.96 10.92 -41.97
C TYR A 368 -72.84 9.66 -41.10
N GLN A 369 -71.61 9.18 -40.90
CA GLN A 369 -71.28 8.16 -39.91
C GLN A 369 -70.10 8.65 -39.07
N ALA A 370 -70.23 8.54 -37.74
CA ALA A 370 -69.16 8.88 -36.81
C ALA A 370 -67.99 7.92 -37.01
N PHE A 371 -66.89 8.39 -37.61
CA PHE A 371 -65.70 7.58 -37.82
C PHE A 371 -64.59 8.09 -36.89
N ARG A 372 -64.19 7.22 -35.95
CA ARG A 372 -63.17 7.55 -34.96
C ARG A 372 -61.79 7.30 -35.54
N ASN A 373 -61.05 8.37 -35.76
CA ASN A 373 -59.69 8.31 -36.23
C ASN A 373 -58.71 8.66 -35.12
N SER A 374 -57.62 7.92 -35.06
CA SER A 374 -56.53 8.15 -34.10
C SER A 374 -55.29 8.64 -34.83
N PHE A 375 -54.66 9.66 -34.28
CA PHE A 375 -53.35 10.14 -34.70
C PHE A 375 -52.35 9.94 -33.56
N SER A 376 -51.17 9.39 -33.85
CA SER A 376 -50.08 9.25 -32.88
C SER A 376 -48.87 10.07 -33.32
N PHE A 377 -48.24 10.76 -32.38
CA PHE A 377 -47.04 11.56 -32.66
C PHE A 377 -46.12 11.64 -31.43
N ILE A 378 -44.87 12.00 -31.66
CA ILE A 378 -43.84 12.16 -30.62
C ILE A 378 -43.60 13.66 -30.38
N VAL A 379 -43.55 14.05 -29.12
CA VAL A 379 -43.21 15.42 -28.69
C VAL A 379 -41.87 15.39 -27.95
N PRO A 380 -40.79 15.97 -28.51
CA PRO A 380 -39.50 16.05 -27.84
C PRO A 380 -39.56 16.78 -26.49
N PRO A 381 -38.62 16.53 -25.56
CA PRO A 381 -38.46 17.31 -24.33
C PRO A 381 -38.41 18.81 -24.61
N GLY A 382 -39.18 19.61 -23.86
CA GLY A 382 -39.24 21.07 -23.99
C GLY A 382 -40.00 21.59 -25.21
N ALA A 383 -40.43 20.72 -26.14
CA ALA A 383 -41.23 21.13 -27.29
C ALA A 383 -42.70 21.38 -26.90
N THR A 384 -43.36 22.27 -27.64
CA THR A 384 -44.79 22.48 -27.52
C THR A 384 -45.55 21.73 -28.61
N TYR A 385 -46.82 21.42 -28.34
CA TYR A 385 -47.72 20.82 -29.31
C TYR A 385 -49.14 21.35 -29.14
N VAL A 386 -49.87 21.40 -30.25
CA VAL A 386 -51.28 21.79 -30.27
C VAL A 386 -52.04 20.91 -31.24
N VAL A 387 -53.24 20.49 -30.84
CA VAL A 387 -54.20 19.83 -31.72
C VAL A 387 -55.23 20.88 -32.12
N SER A 388 -55.32 21.15 -33.41
CA SER A 388 -56.23 22.14 -33.99
C SER A 388 -57.29 21.47 -34.83
N ASN A 389 -58.40 22.16 -35.08
CA ASN A 389 -59.42 21.73 -36.03
C ASN A 389 -59.62 22.77 -37.13
N ALA A 390 -59.89 22.30 -38.35
CA ALA A 390 -60.25 23.18 -39.47
C ALA A 390 -61.71 23.70 -39.37
N SER A 391 -62.56 23.00 -38.59
CA SER A 391 -63.95 23.36 -38.33
C SER A 391 -64.32 23.00 -36.88
N SER A 392 -65.15 23.82 -36.23
CA SER A 392 -65.51 23.70 -34.80
C SER A 392 -66.42 22.52 -34.44
N VAL A 393 -66.45 21.47 -35.26
CA VAL A 393 -67.37 20.32 -35.15
C VAL A 393 -66.69 18.99 -34.78
N SER A 394 -65.35 18.95 -34.71
CA SER A 394 -64.57 17.80 -34.25
C SER A 394 -64.53 17.71 -32.72
N ILE A 395 -64.77 16.52 -32.18
CA ILE A 395 -64.76 16.21 -30.74
C ILE A 395 -63.64 15.20 -30.46
N ILE A 396 -62.92 15.39 -29.35
CA ILE A 396 -61.93 14.43 -28.83
C ILE A 396 -62.68 13.26 -28.18
N ALA A 397 -62.46 12.05 -28.69
CA ALA A 397 -62.93 10.80 -28.10
C ALA A 397 -61.96 10.29 -27.03
N SER A 398 -60.66 10.44 -27.25
CA SER A 398 -59.64 10.16 -26.24
C SER A 398 -58.34 10.92 -26.52
N TRP A 399 -57.57 11.18 -25.47
CA TRP A 399 -56.24 11.77 -25.53
C TRP A 399 -55.34 11.03 -24.56
N LEU A 400 -54.42 10.21 -25.08
CA LEU A 400 -53.54 9.37 -24.30
C LEU A 400 -52.10 9.89 -24.41
N GLU A 401 -51.39 9.93 -23.29
CA GLU A 401 -50.00 10.37 -23.24
C GLU A 401 -49.15 9.29 -22.56
N LEU A 402 -48.09 8.84 -23.24
CA LEU A 402 -47.00 8.07 -22.67
C LEU A 402 -45.93 9.07 -22.23
N SER A 403 -45.82 9.29 -20.92
CA SER A 403 -44.93 10.30 -20.34
C SER A 403 -44.06 9.77 -19.23
#